data_AF-A0A7M1LET8-F1
#
_entry.id   AF-A0A7M1LET8-F1
#
_cell.length_a   1.000
_cell.length_b   1.000
_cell.length_c   1.000
_cell.angle_alpha   90.00
_cell.angle_beta   90.00
_cell.angle_gamma   90.00
#
_symmetry.space_group_name_H-M   'P 1'
#
loop_
_entity.id
_entity.type
_entity.pdbx_description
1 polymer ?
#
loop_
_entity_poly.entity_id
_entity_poly.type
_entity_poly.pdbx_seq_one_letter_code
_entity_poly.pdbx_strand_id
1 'polypeptide(L)'
;MIKNIAKIALTSAILTIGAIVLLNVDSENLRDFVEKSGIFANLTFILSFAILPIFFFPVSILAIISGVFFGLFWGSIYTMVGAMINCALMYYLSNLLGKDVKFPKFITDLNKFDDRKLFIAFCVLRFLPIVPYNALNYAPIVCRINFKSYILSSFLGFIPWTPIFVNIGVNSGDKNGLIISVLIAVFAILLSIIATKWIQKNYIKDKI
;
A
#
# COMPACT_ATOMS: atom_id res chain seq x y z
N MET A 1 -11.45 -27.49 -8.89
CA MET A 1 -10.00 -27.75 -8.75
C MET A 1 -9.18 -27.11 -9.87
N ILE A 2 -9.47 -27.41 -11.15
CA ILE A 2 -8.74 -26.87 -12.33
C ILE A 2 -8.74 -25.33 -12.42
N LYS A 3 -9.87 -24.67 -12.11
CA LYS A 3 -9.96 -23.19 -12.10
C LYS A 3 -9.04 -22.50 -11.07
N ASN A 4 -8.72 -23.15 -9.96
CA ASN A 4 -7.82 -22.60 -8.94
C ASN A 4 -6.35 -22.81 -9.32
N ILE A 5 -6.03 -23.94 -9.97
CA ILE A 5 -4.68 -24.22 -10.50
C ILE A 5 -4.34 -23.24 -11.62
N ALA A 6 -5.29 -22.96 -12.53
CA ALA A 6 -5.10 -21.97 -13.59
C ALA A 6 -4.87 -20.55 -13.04
N LYS A 7 -5.58 -20.16 -11.98
CA LYS A 7 -5.37 -18.87 -11.30
C LYS A 7 -4.00 -18.80 -10.63
N ILE A 8 -3.61 -19.82 -9.88
CA ILE A 8 -2.30 -19.87 -9.21
C ILE A 8 -1.16 -19.87 -10.24
N ALA A 9 -1.29 -20.65 -11.32
CA ALA A 9 -0.33 -20.68 -12.41
C ALA A 9 -0.22 -19.31 -13.10
N LEU A 10 -1.33 -18.66 -13.39
CA LEU A 10 -1.35 -17.33 -14.00
C LEU A 10 -0.74 -16.27 -13.07
N THR A 11 -1.08 -16.29 -11.77
CA THR A 11 -0.49 -15.36 -10.80
C THR A 11 1.01 -15.62 -10.63
N SER A 12 1.44 -16.88 -10.59
CA SER A 12 2.86 -17.23 -10.53
C SER A 12 3.59 -16.78 -11.79
N ALA A 13 3.02 -16.99 -12.98
CA ALA A 13 3.61 -16.56 -14.25
C ALA A 13 3.72 -15.03 -14.33
N ILE A 14 2.71 -14.28 -13.88
CA ILE A 14 2.76 -12.82 -13.82
C ILE A 14 3.84 -12.34 -12.83
N LEU A 15 3.96 -12.98 -11.67
CA LEU A 15 5.00 -12.66 -10.69
C LEU A 15 6.40 -13.00 -11.20
N THR A 16 6.57 -14.13 -11.90
CA THR A 16 7.84 -14.56 -12.49
C THR A 16 8.24 -13.69 -13.67
N ILE A 17 7.31 -13.34 -14.56
CA ILE A 17 7.55 -12.38 -15.65
C ILE A 17 7.87 -11.00 -15.09
N GLY A 18 7.11 -10.54 -14.09
CA GLY A 18 7.40 -9.29 -13.38
C GLY A 18 8.79 -9.28 -12.74
N ALA A 19 9.18 -10.37 -12.08
CA ALA A 19 10.51 -10.51 -11.48
C ALA A 19 11.63 -10.59 -12.53
N ILE A 20 11.44 -11.32 -13.63
CA ILE A 20 12.42 -11.43 -14.73
C ILE A 20 12.61 -10.09 -15.43
N VAL A 21 11.52 -9.35 -15.66
CA VAL A 21 11.57 -7.98 -16.20
C VAL A 21 12.30 -7.07 -15.21
N LEU A 22 11.95 -7.09 -13.92
CA LEU A 22 12.62 -6.27 -12.90
C LEU A 22 14.12 -6.58 -12.73
N LEU A 23 14.55 -7.83 -12.94
CA LEU A 23 15.93 -8.27 -12.76
C LEU A 23 16.83 -8.08 -13.99
N ASN A 24 16.25 -7.96 -15.20
CA ASN A 24 17.01 -7.82 -16.45
C ASN A 24 16.86 -6.46 -17.11
N VAL A 25 16.23 -5.52 -16.41
CA VAL A 25 15.98 -4.17 -16.92
C VAL A 25 17.13 -3.26 -16.55
N ASP A 26 17.70 -2.64 -17.58
CA ASP A 26 18.62 -1.52 -17.41
C ASP A 26 17.81 -0.27 -17.00
N SER A 27 17.99 0.20 -15.78
CA SER A 27 17.19 1.29 -15.20
C SER A 27 17.36 2.61 -15.96
N GLU A 28 18.50 2.83 -16.62
CA GLU A 28 18.75 4.00 -17.47
C GLU A 28 17.89 4.00 -18.73
N ASN A 29 17.88 2.89 -19.49
CA ASN A 29 17.10 2.78 -20.73
C ASN A 29 15.58 2.87 -20.49
N LEU A 30 15.10 2.39 -19.34
CA LEU A 30 13.68 2.47 -19.00
C LEU A 30 13.25 3.87 -18.58
N ARG A 31 14.13 4.60 -17.88
CA ARG A 31 13.87 5.98 -17.49
C ARG A 31 13.79 6.88 -18.72
N ASP A 32 14.69 6.69 -19.70
CA ASP A 32 14.63 7.38 -20.99
C ASP A 32 13.34 7.10 -21.76
N PHE A 33 12.83 5.86 -21.74
CA PHE A 33 11.56 5.51 -22.37
C PHE A 33 10.36 6.18 -21.68
N VAL A 34 10.37 6.23 -20.34
CA VAL A 34 9.34 6.90 -19.54
C VAL A 34 9.37 8.42 -19.76
N GLU A 35 10.55 9.03 -19.78
CA GLU A 35 10.71 10.46 -20.07
C GLU A 35 10.18 10.81 -21.46
N LYS A 36 10.45 9.97 -22.48
CA LYS A 36 9.89 10.13 -23.83
C LYS A 36 8.38 9.92 -23.89
N SER A 37 7.81 9.08 -23.00
CA SER A 37 6.37 8.82 -22.92
C SER A 37 5.59 9.93 -22.20
N GLY A 38 6.28 10.79 -21.45
CA GLY A 38 5.73 11.99 -20.83
C GLY A 38 4.50 11.71 -19.95
N ILE A 39 3.45 12.51 -20.10
CA ILE A 39 2.25 12.47 -19.24
C ILE A 39 1.50 11.13 -19.27
N PHE A 40 1.59 10.38 -20.37
CA PHE A 40 0.92 9.10 -20.52
C PHE A 40 1.50 8.03 -19.59
N ALA A 41 2.81 8.06 -19.32
CA ALA A 41 3.45 7.15 -18.37
C ALA A 41 2.93 7.40 -16.94
N ASN A 42 2.83 8.68 -16.55
CA ASN A 42 2.34 9.09 -15.23
C ASN A 42 0.90 8.62 -15.00
N LEU A 43 0.00 8.89 -15.97
CA LEU A 43 -1.40 8.49 -15.89
C LEU A 43 -1.56 6.97 -15.87
N THR A 44 -0.82 6.26 -16.72
CA THR A 44 -0.85 4.79 -16.78
C THR A 44 -0.43 4.18 -15.44
N PHE A 45 0.63 4.73 -14.83
CA PHE A 45 1.07 4.28 -13.51
C PHE A 45 0.01 4.53 -12.43
N ILE A 46 -0.55 5.74 -12.36
CA ILE A 46 -1.58 6.10 -11.36
C ILE A 46 -2.79 5.20 -11.52
N LEU A 47 -3.26 4.95 -12.74
CA LEU A 47 -4.39 4.06 -13.02
C LEU A 47 -4.06 2.61 -12.67
N SER A 48 -2.83 2.14 -12.96
CA SER A 48 -2.38 0.80 -12.58
C SER A 48 -2.38 0.64 -11.06
N PHE A 49 -1.87 1.62 -10.31
CA PHE A 49 -1.91 1.62 -8.86
C PHE A 49 -3.35 1.72 -8.32
N ALA A 50 -4.22 2.48 -8.96
CA ALA A 50 -5.62 2.58 -8.57
C ALA A 50 -6.36 1.23 -8.69
N ILE A 51 -6.05 0.43 -9.72
CA ILE A 51 -6.83 -0.75 -10.10
C ILE A 51 -6.20 -2.07 -9.62
N LEU A 52 -4.91 -2.29 -9.81
CA LEU A 52 -4.27 -3.57 -9.53
C LEU A 52 -4.42 -4.07 -8.08
N PRO A 53 -4.32 -3.22 -7.03
CA PRO A 53 -4.47 -3.67 -5.65
C PRO A 53 -5.88 -4.18 -5.32
N ILE A 54 -6.91 -3.76 -6.06
CA ILE A 54 -8.28 -4.34 -5.97
C ILE A 54 -8.22 -5.86 -6.22
N PHE A 55 -7.33 -6.30 -7.10
CA PHE A 55 -7.09 -7.70 -7.44
C PHE A 55 -5.96 -8.34 -6.63
N PHE A 56 -5.63 -7.77 -5.47
CA PHE A 56 -4.58 -8.25 -4.58
C PHE A 56 -3.16 -8.20 -5.16
N PHE A 57 -2.92 -7.34 -6.14
CA PHE A 57 -1.57 -7.08 -6.61
C PHE A 57 -0.73 -6.43 -5.50
N PRO A 58 0.54 -6.86 -5.30
CA PRO A 58 1.39 -6.29 -4.25
C PRO A 58 1.72 -4.81 -4.49
N VAL A 59 1.24 -3.94 -3.60
CA VAL A 59 1.47 -2.48 -3.68
C VAL A 59 2.94 -2.09 -3.55
N SER A 60 3.75 -2.89 -2.84
CA SER A 60 5.19 -2.66 -2.69
C SER A 60 5.91 -2.73 -4.04
N ILE A 61 5.50 -3.66 -4.92
CA ILE A 61 6.07 -3.79 -6.27
C ILE A 61 5.78 -2.52 -7.08
N LEU A 62 4.55 -2.00 -7.02
CA LEU A 62 4.20 -0.77 -7.74
C LEU A 62 4.96 0.44 -7.20
N ALA A 63 5.11 0.56 -5.89
CA ALA A 63 5.88 1.65 -5.28
C ALA A 63 7.37 1.59 -5.69
N ILE A 64 7.98 0.40 -5.71
CA ILE A 64 9.37 0.20 -6.18
C ILE A 64 9.48 0.58 -7.66
N ILE A 65 8.58 0.10 -8.52
CA ILE A 65 8.55 0.45 -9.95
C ILE A 65 8.47 1.97 -10.14
N SER A 66 7.68 2.67 -9.32
CA SER A 66 7.58 4.13 -9.41
C SER A 66 8.90 4.84 -9.10
N GLY A 67 9.71 4.28 -8.21
CA GLY A 67 11.04 4.81 -7.90
C GLY A 67 12.02 4.63 -9.05
N VAL A 68 11.96 3.48 -9.73
CA VAL A 68 12.75 3.21 -10.93
C VAL A 68 12.41 4.19 -12.05
N PHE A 69 11.12 4.45 -12.28
CA PHE A 69 10.67 5.25 -13.42
C PHE A 69 10.64 6.76 -13.19
N PHE A 70 10.24 7.20 -12.00
CA PHE A 70 9.93 8.61 -11.74
C PHE A 70 10.86 9.24 -10.67
N GLY A 71 11.80 8.47 -10.12
CA GLY A 71 12.65 8.93 -9.03
C GLY A 71 11.90 9.09 -7.70
N LEU A 72 12.61 9.56 -6.67
CA LEU A 72 12.08 9.58 -5.31
C LEU A 72 10.88 10.51 -5.15
N PHE A 73 10.99 11.76 -5.61
CA PHE A 73 9.97 12.78 -5.37
C PHE A 73 8.69 12.50 -6.18
N TRP A 74 8.79 12.42 -7.51
CA TRP A 74 7.63 12.18 -8.37
C TRP A 74 7.06 10.77 -8.24
N GLY A 75 7.91 9.75 -8.05
CA GLY A 75 7.47 8.39 -7.77
C GLY A 75 6.63 8.31 -6.49
N SER A 76 7.02 9.05 -5.44
CA SER A 76 6.24 9.15 -4.20
C SER A 76 4.90 9.86 -4.41
N ILE A 77 4.87 10.97 -5.16
CA ILE A 77 3.63 11.69 -5.46
C ILE A 77 2.67 10.79 -6.24
N TYR A 78 3.12 10.18 -7.34
CA TYR A 78 2.26 9.35 -8.18
C TYR A 78 1.78 8.10 -7.45
N THR A 79 2.64 7.48 -6.62
CA THR A 79 2.26 6.37 -5.75
C THR A 79 1.19 6.79 -4.75
N MET A 80 1.35 7.95 -4.09
CA MET A 80 0.39 8.44 -3.12
C MET A 80 -0.97 8.73 -3.78
N VAL A 81 -0.98 9.40 -4.95
CA VAL A 81 -2.20 9.70 -5.70
C VAL A 81 -2.90 8.40 -6.10
N GLY A 82 -2.17 7.44 -6.69
CA GLY A 82 -2.71 6.13 -7.05
C GLY A 82 -3.26 5.36 -5.85
N ALA A 83 -2.55 5.37 -4.72
CA ALA A 83 -2.98 4.73 -3.48
C ALA A 83 -4.24 5.38 -2.90
N MET A 84 -4.39 6.71 -2.99
CA MET A 84 -5.59 7.42 -2.51
C MET A 84 -6.81 7.15 -3.39
N ILE A 85 -6.63 7.11 -4.72
CA ILE A 85 -7.69 6.69 -5.64
C ILE A 85 -8.07 5.23 -5.35
N ASN A 86 -7.10 4.34 -5.19
CA ASN A 86 -7.34 2.94 -4.82
C ASN A 86 -8.14 2.82 -3.51
N CYS A 87 -7.71 3.53 -2.46
CA CYS A 87 -8.42 3.54 -1.18
C CYS A 87 -9.87 3.98 -1.36
N ALA A 88 -10.11 5.05 -2.12
CA ALA A 88 -11.47 5.53 -2.38
C ALA A 88 -12.30 4.48 -3.14
N LEU A 89 -11.76 3.87 -4.19
CA LEU A 89 -12.43 2.81 -4.94
C LEU A 89 -12.76 1.62 -4.04
N MET A 90 -11.79 1.10 -3.28
CA MET A 90 -11.97 -0.05 -2.40
C MET A 90 -12.95 0.23 -1.26
N TYR A 91 -13.01 1.46 -0.74
CA TYR A 91 -14.02 1.85 0.24
C TYR A 91 -15.43 1.60 -0.29
N TYR A 92 -15.74 2.08 -1.50
CA TYR A 92 -17.06 1.89 -2.11
C TYR A 92 -17.28 0.45 -2.56
N LEU A 93 -16.28 -0.19 -3.16
CA LEU A 93 -16.35 -1.60 -3.58
C LEU A 93 -16.54 -2.56 -2.40
N SER A 94 -16.01 -2.25 -1.22
CA SER A 94 -16.17 -3.07 -0.02
C SER A 94 -17.65 -3.28 0.31
N ASN A 95 -18.49 -2.28 0.07
CA ASN A 95 -19.93 -2.35 0.31
C ASN A 95 -20.66 -3.32 -0.64
N LEU A 96 -20.06 -3.67 -1.78
CA LEU A 96 -20.63 -4.60 -2.75
C LEU A 96 -20.32 -6.07 -2.43
N LEU A 97 -19.32 -6.35 -1.60
CA LEU A 97 -18.79 -7.71 -1.38
C LEU A 97 -19.68 -8.60 -0.49
N GLY A 98 -20.81 -8.09 0.00
CA GLY A 98 -21.71 -8.84 0.89
C GLY A 98 -21.13 -9.10 2.28
N LYS A 99 -21.98 -9.50 3.24
CA LYS A 99 -21.57 -9.69 4.64
C LYS A 99 -20.87 -11.02 4.93
N ASP A 100 -20.79 -11.92 3.95
CA ASP A 100 -20.26 -13.28 4.13
C ASP A 100 -18.72 -13.34 4.05
N VAL A 101 -18.07 -12.23 3.70
CA VAL A 101 -16.61 -12.15 3.69
C VAL A 101 -16.08 -12.21 5.13
N LYS A 102 -15.25 -13.22 5.40
CA LYS A 102 -14.62 -13.39 6.71
C LYS A 102 -13.43 -12.45 6.86
N PHE A 103 -13.42 -11.68 7.93
CA PHE A 103 -12.30 -10.82 8.32
C PHE A 103 -11.61 -11.36 9.57
N PRO A 104 -10.31 -11.08 9.75
CA PRO A 104 -9.60 -11.37 11.00
C PRO A 104 -10.30 -10.74 12.20
N LYS A 105 -10.22 -11.41 13.36
CA LYS A 105 -10.90 -10.99 14.59
C LYS A 105 -10.61 -9.54 14.97
N PHE A 106 -9.36 -9.09 14.85
CA PHE A 106 -8.98 -7.72 15.18
C PHE A 106 -9.68 -6.67 14.31
N ILE A 107 -10.02 -6.98 13.04
CA ILE A 107 -10.81 -6.09 12.17
C ILE A 107 -12.28 -6.12 12.60
N THR A 108 -12.81 -7.31 12.91
CA THR A 108 -14.19 -7.41 13.38
C THR A 108 -14.41 -6.71 14.71
N ASP A 109 -13.42 -6.68 15.60
CA ASP A 109 -13.51 -5.97 16.89
C ASP A 109 -13.59 -4.44 16.74
N LEU A 110 -13.14 -3.89 15.59
CA LEU A 110 -13.28 -2.47 15.29
C LEU A 110 -14.73 -2.03 15.13
N ASN A 111 -15.68 -2.95 14.90
CA ASN A 111 -17.10 -2.60 14.76
C ASN A 111 -17.72 -1.96 16.02
N LYS A 112 -17.05 -2.05 17.17
CA LYS A 112 -17.45 -1.45 18.45
C LYS A 112 -17.00 0.00 18.59
N PHE A 113 -16.14 0.48 17.69
CA PHE A 113 -15.53 1.79 17.78
C PHE A 113 -16.42 2.84 17.11
N ASP A 114 -16.49 4.02 17.72
CA ASP A 114 -17.01 5.21 17.06
C ASP A 114 -16.04 5.67 15.95
N ASP A 115 -16.50 6.56 15.08
CA ASP A 115 -15.72 7.01 13.92
C ASP A 115 -14.38 7.67 14.28
N ARG A 116 -14.31 8.37 15.43
CA ARG A 116 -13.07 8.98 15.89
C ARG A 116 -12.06 7.92 16.33
N LYS A 117 -12.51 6.90 17.07
CA LYS A 117 -11.68 5.75 17.44
C LYS A 117 -11.27 4.93 16.22
N LEU A 118 -12.15 4.81 15.22
CA LEU A 118 -11.84 4.17 13.94
C LEU A 118 -10.77 4.93 13.15
N PHE A 119 -10.85 6.25 13.05
CA PHE A 119 -9.80 7.08 12.45
C PHE A 119 -8.44 6.79 13.09
N ILE A 120 -8.39 6.83 14.42
CA ILE A 120 -7.17 6.59 15.19
C ILE A 120 -6.66 5.15 14.97
N ALA A 121 -7.55 4.15 15.03
CA ALA A 121 -7.21 2.75 14.83
C ALA A 121 -6.66 2.51 13.42
N PHE A 122 -7.28 3.06 12.37
CA PHE A 122 -6.79 2.91 11.00
C PHE A 122 -5.43 3.58 10.80
N CYS A 123 -5.20 4.78 11.38
CA CYS A 123 -3.88 5.40 11.37
C CYS A 123 -2.83 4.45 11.96
N VAL A 124 -3.08 3.93 13.16
CA VAL A 124 -2.18 2.99 13.86
C VAL A 124 -1.93 1.73 13.04
N LEU A 125 -2.99 1.09 12.55
CA LEU A 125 -2.89 -0.18 11.82
C LEU A 125 -2.15 -0.01 10.49
N ARG A 126 -2.18 1.19 9.88
CA ARG A 126 -1.39 1.52 8.68
C ARG A 126 0.04 1.90 8.98
N PHE A 127 0.32 2.48 10.15
CA PHE A 127 1.69 2.66 10.62
C PHE A 127 2.36 1.33 10.99
N LEU A 128 1.60 0.28 11.29
CA LEU A 128 2.18 -1.06 11.51
C LEU A 128 2.29 -1.81 10.18
N PRO A 129 3.47 -2.34 9.79
CA PRO A 129 3.63 -3.11 8.56
C PRO A 129 3.03 -4.54 8.65
N ILE A 130 2.30 -4.83 9.72
CA ILE A 130 1.81 -6.17 10.08
C ILE A 130 0.48 -6.46 9.39
N VAL A 131 -0.33 -5.42 9.16
CA VAL A 131 -1.67 -5.60 8.61
C VAL A 131 -1.63 -5.56 7.08
N PRO A 132 -2.15 -6.58 6.38
CA PRO A 132 -2.21 -6.56 4.93
C PRO A 132 -2.99 -5.35 4.39
N TYR A 133 -2.44 -4.67 3.40
CA TYR A 133 -3.02 -3.48 2.77
C TYR A 133 -4.50 -3.67 2.39
N ASN A 134 -4.83 -4.77 1.71
CA ASN A 134 -6.20 -5.06 1.26
C ASN A 134 -7.14 -5.38 2.42
N ALA A 135 -6.65 -5.96 3.51
CA ALA A 135 -7.49 -6.24 4.67
C ALA A 135 -8.03 -4.93 5.28
N LEU A 136 -7.18 -3.89 5.38
CA LEU A 136 -7.61 -2.56 5.84
C LEU A 136 -8.45 -1.82 4.80
N ASN A 137 -8.15 -1.96 3.51
CA ASN A 137 -8.93 -1.28 2.48
C ASN A 137 -10.35 -1.85 2.32
N TYR A 138 -10.55 -3.14 2.62
CA TYR A 138 -11.88 -3.75 2.65
C TYR A 138 -12.56 -3.73 4.03
N ALA A 139 -11.84 -3.38 5.11
CA ALA A 139 -12.40 -3.29 6.46
C ALA A 139 -13.64 -2.36 6.62
N PRO A 140 -13.85 -1.31 5.81
CA PRO A 140 -15.03 -0.44 5.95
C PRO A 140 -16.38 -1.17 5.90
N ILE A 141 -16.53 -2.29 5.18
CA ILE A 141 -17.76 -3.11 5.19
C ILE A 141 -18.12 -3.63 6.59
N VAL A 142 -17.11 -3.88 7.43
CA VAL A 142 -17.26 -4.46 8.77
C VAL A 142 -17.42 -3.38 9.82
N CYS A 143 -16.51 -2.42 9.85
CA CYS A 143 -16.43 -1.44 10.93
C CYS A 143 -17.21 -0.15 10.65
N ARG A 144 -17.71 0.05 9.42
CA ARG A 144 -18.51 1.20 9.00
C ARG A 144 -17.87 2.57 9.32
N ILE A 145 -16.55 2.65 9.24
CA ILE A 145 -15.82 3.92 9.29
C ILE A 145 -16.33 4.85 8.18
N ASN A 146 -16.49 6.14 8.46
CA ASN A 146 -16.91 7.09 7.44
C ASN A 146 -15.78 7.35 6.42
N PHE A 147 -16.15 7.78 5.23
CA PHE A 147 -15.21 7.97 4.13
C PHE A 147 -14.08 8.97 4.46
N LYS A 148 -14.41 10.07 5.15
CA LYS A 148 -13.45 11.14 5.47
C LYS A 148 -12.37 10.63 6.42
N SER A 149 -12.77 9.99 7.52
CA SER A 149 -11.87 9.38 8.50
C SER A 149 -11.04 8.27 7.86
N TYR A 150 -11.64 7.45 7.01
CA TYR A 150 -10.92 6.41 6.28
C TYR A 150 -9.85 6.98 5.34
N ILE A 151 -10.18 7.99 4.52
CA ILE A 151 -9.21 8.56 3.57
C ILE A 151 -8.11 9.33 4.29
N LEU A 152 -8.44 10.14 5.30
CA LEU A 152 -7.44 10.90 6.04
C LEU A 152 -6.49 9.99 6.81
N SER A 153 -7.00 8.95 7.46
CA SER A 153 -6.15 7.97 8.15
C SER A 153 -5.27 7.19 7.18
N SER A 154 -5.78 6.88 5.98
CA SER A 154 -5.02 6.22 4.92
C SER A 154 -3.89 7.10 4.39
N PHE A 155 -4.18 8.37 4.11
CA PHE A 155 -3.18 9.34 3.68
C PHE A 155 -2.06 9.47 4.71
N LEU A 156 -2.40 9.72 5.99
CA LEU A 156 -1.42 9.86 7.06
C LEU A 156 -0.58 8.58 7.26
N GLY A 157 -1.23 7.41 7.19
CA GLY A 157 -0.56 6.13 7.34
C GLY A 157 0.44 5.83 6.23
N PHE A 158 0.22 6.31 5.00
CA PHE A 158 1.11 6.04 3.86
C PHE A 158 2.31 6.98 3.75
N ILE A 159 2.27 8.15 4.39
CA ILE A 159 3.36 9.14 4.37
C ILE A 159 4.74 8.54 4.70
N PRO A 160 4.93 7.78 5.79
CA PRO A 160 6.25 7.25 6.10
C PRO A 160 6.65 6.12 5.14
N TRP A 161 5.69 5.29 4.69
CA TRP A 161 5.98 4.08 3.94
C TRP A 161 6.28 4.32 2.46
N THR A 162 5.55 5.25 1.84
CA THR A 162 5.64 5.47 0.40
C THR A 162 7.08 5.82 -0.02
N PRO A 163 7.74 6.81 0.59
CA PRO A 163 9.11 7.17 0.21
C PRO A 163 10.11 6.03 0.40
N ILE A 164 9.92 5.17 1.41
CA ILE A 164 10.82 4.03 1.67
C ILE A 164 10.80 3.06 0.48
N PHE A 165 9.60 2.62 0.07
CA PHE A 165 9.48 1.66 -1.04
C PHE A 165 9.89 2.28 -2.37
N VAL A 166 9.58 3.55 -2.58
CA VAL A 166 10.03 4.28 -3.77
C VAL A 166 11.56 4.38 -3.79
N ASN A 167 12.19 4.69 -2.66
CA ASN A 167 13.65 4.80 -2.56
C ASN A 167 14.37 3.47 -2.83
N ILE A 168 13.76 2.33 -2.47
CA ILE A 168 14.28 1.01 -2.86
C ILE A 168 14.36 0.89 -4.39
N GLY A 169 13.33 1.36 -5.11
CA GLY A 169 13.34 1.39 -6.57
C GLY A 169 14.42 2.28 -7.15
N VAL A 170 14.56 3.50 -6.61
CA VAL A 170 15.60 4.47 -7.02
C VAL A 170 17.00 3.86 -6.91
N ASN A 171 17.24 3.05 -5.88
CA ASN A 171 18.54 2.47 -5.57
C ASN A 171 18.66 0.99 -5.98
N SER A 172 17.80 0.50 -6.88
CA SER A 172 17.75 -0.92 -7.26
C SER A 172 19.07 -1.51 -7.80
N GLY A 173 20.01 -0.67 -8.25
CA GLY A 173 21.38 -1.06 -8.65
C GLY A 173 22.50 -0.66 -7.69
N ASP A 174 22.21 0.08 -6.60
CA ASP A 174 23.21 0.58 -5.65
C ASP A 174 23.05 -0.06 -4.26
N LYS A 175 24.03 -0.87 -3.86
CA LYS A 175 24.07 -1.54 -2.56
C LYS A 175 24.00 -0.54 -1.39
N ASN A 176 24.66 0.62 -1.49
CA ASN A 176 24.69 1.59 -0.40
C ASN A 176 23.33 2.28 -0.25
N GLY A 177 22.70 2.68 -1.36
CA GLY A 177 21.34 3.21 -1.36
C GLY A 177 20.28 2.23 -0.85
N LEU A 178 20.44 0.92 -1.11
CA LEU A 178 19.57 -0.10 -0.53
C LEU A 178 19.74 -0.22 0.99
N ILE A 179 20.98 -0.20 1.50
CA ILE A 179 21.24 -0.20 2.95
C ILE A 179 20.59 1.01 3.61
N ILE A 180 20.72 2.21 3.03
CA ILE A 180 20.07 3.42 3.54
C ILE A 180 18.56 3.25 3.57
N SER A 181 17.97 2.69 2.51
CA SER A 181 16.52 2.43 2.45
C SER A 181 16.05 1.49 3.56
N VAL A 182 16.83 0.44 3.86
CA VAL A 182 16.56 -0.49 4.95
C VAL A 182 16.67 0.22 6.30
N LEU A 183 17.69 1.05 6.51
CA LEU A 183 17.84 1.82 7.76
C LEU A 183 16.67 2.79 7.99
N ILE A 184 16.22 3.49 6.95
CA ILE A 184 15.03 4.35 7.01
C ILE A 184 13.79 3.51 7.32
N ALA A 185 13.65 2.33 6.71
CA ALA A 185 12.54 1.43 7.00
C ALA A 185 12.51 0.97 8.47
N VAL A 186 13.67 0.56 9.00
CA VAL A 186 13.80 0.17 10.41
C VAL A 186 13.47 1.33 11.32
N PHE A 187 13.99 2.53 11.03
CA PHE A 187 13.68 3.73 11.81
C PHE A 187 12.19 4.08 11.78
N ALA A 188 11.55 4.02 10.61
CA ALA A 188 10.11 4.25 10.46
C ALA A 188 9.27 3.20 11.20
N ILE A 189 9.69 1.93 11.21
CA ILE A 189 9.07 0.86 12.01
C ILE A 189 9.16 1.21 13.49
N LEU A 190 10.34 1.60 13.99
CA LEU A 190 10.53 1.96 15.40
C LEU A 190 9.65 3.16 15.80
N LEU A 191 9.64 4.22 14.99
CA LEU A 191 8.75 5.37 15.20
C LEU A 191 7.28 4.97 15.19
N SER A 192 6.89 4.09 14.27
CA SER A 192 5.52 3.58 14.18
C SER A 192 5.12 2.77 15.40
N ILE A 193 6.03 1.97 15.98
CA ILE A 193 5.80 1.24 17.24
C ILE A 193 5.62 2.22 18.40
N ILE A 194 6.46 3.26 18.49
CA ILE A 194 6.36 4.29 19.55
C ILE A 194 5.04 5.05 19.42
N ALA A 195 4.71 5.54 18.22
CA ALA A 195 3.47 6.22 17.93
C ALA A 195 2.25 5.35 18.25
N THR A 196 2.29 4.07 17.88
CA THR A 196 1.25 3.08 18.20
C THR A 196 1.06 2.94 19.71
N LYS A 197 2.13 2.71 20.47
CA LYS A 197 2.06 2.57 21.94
C LYS A 197 1.52 3.83 22.60
N TRP A 198 1.94 5.01 22.12
CA TRP A 198 1.46 6.30 22.62
C TRP A 198 -0.03 6.50 22.32
N ILE A 199 -0.47 6.19 21.11
CA ILE A 199 -1.88 6.29 20.71
C ILE A 199 -2.75 5.32 21.52
N GLN A 200 -2.33 4.06 21.65
CA GLN A 200 -3.05 3.04 22.42
C GLN A 200 -3.24 3.48 23.88
N LYS A 201 -2.17 3.92 24.53
CA LYS A 201 -2.19 4.39 25.93
C LYS A 201 -3.14 5.57 26.16
N ASN A 202 -3.23 6.50 25.21
CA ASN A 202 -3.95 7.76 25.39
C ASN A 202 -5.38 7.74 24.84
N TYR A 203 -5.69 6.90 23.85
CA TYR A 203 -6.96 6.95 23.11
C TYR A 203 -7.69 5.61 23.02
N ILE A 204 -7.02 4.48 23.24
CA ILE A 204 -7.60 3.12 23.15
C ILE A 204 -7.48 2.43 24.53
N LYS A 205 -7.80 3.17 25.59
CA LYS A 205 -7.57 2.80 26.99
C LYS A 205 -8.38 1.58 27.47
N ASP A 206 -9.36 1.12 26.68
CA ASP A 206 -10.26 0.04 27.05
C ASP A 206 -10.20 -1.12 26.02
N LYS A 207 -9.54 -2.21 26.40
CA LYS A 207 -9.54 -3.56 25.78
C LYS A 207 -8.77 -3.75 24.45
N ILE A 208 -7.44 -3.79 24.54
CA ILE A 208 -6.67 -4.82 23.83
C ILE A 208 -5.98 -5.68 24.88
#